data_AF-A0A447JR94-F1
#
_entry.id   AF-A0A447JR94-F1
#
_cell.length_a   1.000
_cell.length_b   1.000
_cell.length_c   1.000
_cell.angle_alpha   90.00
_cell.angle_beta   90.00
_cell.angle_gamma   90.00
#
_symmetry.space_group_name_H-M   'P 1'
#
loop_
_entity.id
_entity.type
_entity.pdbx_description
1 polymer ?
#
loop_
_entity_poly.entity_id
_entity_poly.type
_entity_poly.pdbx_seq_one_letter_code
_entity_poly.pdbx_strand_id
1 'polypeptide(L)'
;MNLLTVSTDLISIFLFTTLFLFFARKVAKKIGLVDKPNFRKRHQGLIPLVGGISVYAGICFTFGIVDHYIPHASLYLSCAGVLVFIGALDDRFDISVKIRATIQAAIGIIMMVFGKLYLSSLGYIFGSWEMVLGPFGYFLTLFAVWAAINAFNMVDGIDGLLGGLSSVLIRGDGADFMV
;
A
#
# COMPACT_ATOMS: atom_id res chain seq x y z
N MET A 1 -20.87 -5.41 -14.15
CA MET A 1 -20.42 -6.58 -13.36
C MET A 1 -21.56 -7.00 -12.47
N ASN A 2 -21.82 -8.30 -12.31
CA ASN A 2 -22.91 -8.75 -11.44
C ASN A 2 -22.48 -8.62 -9.97
N LEU A 3 -23.40 -8.23 -9.08
CA LEU A 3 -23.11 -8.12 -7.64
C LEU A 3 -22.54 -9.43 -7.07
N LEU A 4 -23.02 -10.57 -7.61
CA LEU A 4 -22.54 -11.91 -7.25
C LEU A 4 -21.08 -12.13 -7.66
N THR A 5 -20.65 -11.70 -8.84
CA THR A 5 -19.25 -11.88 -9.29
C THR A 5 -18.30 -11.00 -8.47
N VAL A 6 -18.70 -9.75 -8.20
CA VAL A 6 -17.92 -8.85 -7.33
C VAL A 6 -17.77 -9.44 -5.92
N SER A 7 -18.86 -10.00 -5.37
CA SER A 7 -18.83 -10.64 -4.06
C SER A 7 -17.94 -11.89 -4.03
N THR A 8 -17.98 -12.74 -5.07
CA THR A 8 -17.12 -13.92 -5.16
C THR A 8 -15.64 -13.56 -5.27
N ASP A 9 -15.32 -12.49 -6.01
CA ASP A 9 -13.93 -12.03 -6.17
C ASP A 9 -13.39 -11.50 -4.84
N LEU A 10 -14.14 -10.65 -4.15
CA LEU A 10 -13.76 -10.12 -2.82
C LEU A 10 -13.54 -11.23 -1.79
N ILE A 11 -14.44 -12.21 -1.73
CA ILE A 11 -14.31 -13.36 -0.82
C ILE A 11 -13.06 -14.19 -1.18
N SER A 12 -12.80 -14.41 -2.46
CA SER A 12 -11.63 -15.17 -2.93
C SER A 12 -10.32 -14.47 -2.56
N ILE A 13 -10.25 -13.15 -2.75
CA ILE A 13 -9.08 -12.32 -2.39
C ILE A 13 -8.86 -12.34 -0.88
N PHE A 14 -9.93 -12.20 -0.09
CA PHE A 14 -9.85 -12.22 1.38
C PHE A 14 -9.34 -13.58 1.90
N LEU A 15 -9.90 -14.68 1.39
CA LEU A 15 -9.48 -16.04 1.77
C LEU A 15 -8.03 -16.30 1.37
N PHE A 16 -7.64 -15.94 0.14
CA PHE A 16 -6.28 -16.10 -0.35
C PHE A 16 -5.28 -15.32 0.52
N THR A 17 -5.55 -14.05 0.76
CA THR A 17 -4.67 -13.16 1.56
C THR A 17 -4.53 -13.69 2.99
N THR A 18 -5.63 -14.15 3.60
CA THR A 18 -5.63 -14.71 4.96
C THR A 18 -4.82 -16.00 5.04
N LEU A 19 -5.04 -16.94 4.12
CA LEU A 19 -4.29 -18.21 4.04
C LEU A 19 -2.81 -17.96 3.80
N PHE A 20 -2.49 -17.05 2.87
CA PHE A 20 -1.12 -16.66 2.56
C PHE A 20 -0.43 -16.03 3.77
N LEU A 21 -1.13 -15.19 4.54
CA LEU A 21 -0.60 -14.61 5.77
C LEU A 21 -0.23 -15.68 6.81
N PHE A 22 -1.09 -16.68 7.02
CA PHE A 22 -0.78 -17.80 7.94
C PHE A 22 0.42 -18.62 7.46
N PHE A 23 0.54 -18.86 6.15
CA PHE A 23 1.67 -19.56 5.56
C PHE A 23 2.96 -18.75 5.66
N ALA A 24 2.94 -17.50 5.21
CA ALA A 24 4.04 -16.55 5.26
C ALA A 24 4.55 -16.38 6.69
N ARG A 25 3.65 -16.32 7.68
CA ARG A 25 4.01 -16.27 9.12
C ARG A 25 4.86 -17.48 9.54
N LYS A 26 4.54 -18.69 9.09
CA LYS A 26 5.34 -19.90 9.41
C LYS A 26 6.70 -19.86 8.72
N VAL A 27 6.74 -19.42 7.46
CA VAL A 27 7.98 -19.32 6.67
C VAL A 27 8.89 -18.23 7.22
N ALA A 28 8.37 -17.06 7.58
CA ALA A 28 9.15 -15.96 8.15
C ALA A 28 9.79 -16.33 9.48
N LYS A 29 9.10 -17.11 10.33
CA LYS A 29 9.70 -17.67 11.55
C LYS A 29 10.87 -18.62 11.26
N LYS A 30 10.79 -19.41 10.17
CA LYS A 30 11.86 -20.33 9.75
C LYS A 30 13.06 -19.60 9.11
N ILE A 31 12.80 -18.58 8.30
CA ILE A 31 13.83 -17.81 7.58
C ILE A 31 14.48 -16.74 8.49
N GLY A 32 13.88 -16.47 9.66
CA GLY A 32 14.35 -15.42 10.56
C GLY A 32 13.97 -14.02 10.07
N LEU A 33 12.93 -13.90 9.23
CA LEU A 33 12.30 -12.64 8.82
C LEU A 33 11.36 -12.15 9.94
N VAL A 34 11.93 -12.06 11.14
CA VAL A 34 11.25 -11.70 12.38
C VAL A 34 11.99 -10.51 12.97
N ASP A 35 11.24 -9.52 13.44
CA ASP A 35 11.80 -8.44 14.24
C ASP A 35 12.39 -9.07 15.51
N LYS A 36 13.71 -8.98 15.66
CA LYS A 36 14.43 -9.51 16.82
C LYS A 36 14.50 -8.39 17.86
N PRO A 37 14.02 -8.59 19.09
CA PRO A 37 14.06 -7.55 20.09
C PRO A 37 15.51 -7.13 20.35
N ASN A 38 15.82 -5.87 20.06
CA ASN A 38 17.10 -5.25 20.38
C ASN A 38 16.98 -4.53 21.75
N PHE A 39 18.10 -4.31 22.44
CA PHE A 39 18.24 -3.91 23.85
C PHE A 39 17.52 -2.60 24.30
N ARG A 40 16.71 -1.95 23.46
CA ARG A 40 15.90 -0.75 23.75
C ARG A 40 14.38 -0.95 23.79
N LYS A 41 13.82 -2.10 23.38
CA LYS A 41 12.35 -2.31 23.38
C LYS A 41 11.90 -3.26 24.49
N ARG A 42 10.96 -2.80 25.33
CA ARG A 42 10.42 -3.47 26.52
C ARG A 42 9.31 -4.47 26.14
N HIS A 43 9.46 -5.24 25.07
CA HIS A 43 8.49 -6.24 24.60
C HIS A 43 9.17 -7.59 24.38
N GLN A 44 8.57 -8.67 24.88
CA GLN A 44 9.01 -10.04 24.63
C GLN A 44 8.22 -10.62 23.46
N GLY A 45 8.84 -10.77 22.29
CA GLY A 45 8.25 -11.49 21.17
C GLY A 45 8.95 -11.24 19.84
N LEU A 46 9.13 -12.29 19.05
CA LEU A 46 9.55 -12.22 17.64
C LEU A 46 8.31 -11.90 16.79
N ILE A 47 8.21 -10.68 16.25
CA ILE A 47 7.08 -10.28 15.39
C ILE A 47 7.45 -10.59 13.93
N PRO A 48 6.74 -11.49 13.23
CA PRO A 48 7.02 -11.80 11.84
C PRO A 48 6.59 -10.66 10.91
N LEU A 49 7.53 -10.17 10.11
CA LEU A 49 7.38 -9.03 9.20
C LEU A 49 6.74 -9.46 7.87
N VAL A 50 5.53 -10.01 7.94
CA VAL A 50 4.84 -10.66 6.80
C VAL A 50 3.57 -9.96 6.35
N GLY A 51 3.13 -8.93 7.08
CA GLY A 51 1.87 -8.22 6.79
C GLY A 51 1.84 -7.67 5.37
N GLY A 52 2.74 -6.73 5.05
CA GLY A 52 2.82 -6.10 3.73
C GLY A 52 3.06 -7.07 2.58
N ILE A 53 3.88 -8.12 2.79
CA ILE A 53 4.13 -9.16 1.79
C ILE A 53 2.85 -9.95 1.49
N SER A 54 2.04 -10.22 2.52
CA SER A 54 0.79 -10.97 2.36
C SER A 54 -0.27 -10.15 1.64
N VAL A 55 -0.39 -8.86 1.98
CA VAL A 55 -1.28 -7.92 1.28
C VAL A 55 -0.88 -7.77 -0.18
N TYR A 56 0.43 -7.61 -0.47
CA TYR A 56 0.94 -7.55 -1.83
C TYR A 56 0.63 -8.81 -2.64
N ALA A 57 0.76 -10.00 -2.05
CA ALA A 57 0.37 -11.25 -2.70
C ALA A 57 -1.14 -11.28 -3.03
N GLY A 58 -1.99 -10.76 -2.14
CA GLY A 58 -3.42 -10.58 -2.39
C GLY A 58 -3.72 -9.63 -3.55
N ILE A 59 -2.98 -8.53 -3.66
CA ILE A 59 -3.08 -7.60 -4.80
C ILE A 59 -2.68 -8.30 -6.11
N CYS A 60 -1.54 -9.00 -6.13
CA CYS A 60 -1.13 -9.79 -7.31
C CYS A 60 -2.20 -10.80 -7.74
N PHE A 61 -2.83 -11.47 -6.76
CA PHE A 61 -3.91 -12.42 -7.01
C PHE A 61 -5.17 -11.75 -7.56
N THR A 62 -5.51 -10.57 -7.05
CA THR A 62 -6.62 -9.74 -7.56
C THR A 62 -6.44 -9.41 -9.03
N PHE A 63 -5.24 -8.94 -9.42
CA PHE A 63 -4.92 -8.66 -10.82
C PHE A 63 -4.94 -9.91 -11.72
N GLY A 64 -4.81 -11.11 -11.14
CA GLY A 64 -4.87 -12.38 -11.88
C GLY A 64 -6.27 -12.96 -12.03
N ILE A 65 -7.22 -12.60 -11.15
CA ILE A 65 -8.62 -13.08 -11.20
C ILE A 65 -9.53 -12.06 -11.87
N VAL A 66 -9.28 -10.78 -11.63
CA VAL A 66 -10.11 -9.71 -12.16
C VAL A 66 -9.65 -9.42 -13.59
N ASP A 67 -10.46 -9.82 -14.57
CA ASP A 67 -10.28 -9.50 -15.99
C ASP A 67 -10.59 -8.02 -16.32
N HIS A 68 -10.15 -7.10 -15.47
CA HIS A 68 -10.23 -5.67 -15.72
C HIS A 68 -8.92 -5.18 -16.31
N TYR A 69 -8.98 -4.65 -17.54
CA TYR A 69 -7.80 -4.09 -18.19
C TYR A 69 -7.40 -2.79 -17.49
N ILE A 70 -6.41 -2.88 -16.61
CA ILE A 70 -5.79 -1.71 -15.98
C ILE A 70 -4.57 -1.33 -16.83
N PRO A 71 -4.56 -0.14 -17.46
CA PRO A 71 -3.38 0.31 -18.19
C PRO A 71 -2.18 0.38 -17.24
N HIS A 72 -1.01 -0.09 -17.68
CA HIS A 72 0.22 -0.12 -16.87
C HIS A 72 0.17 -0.98 -15.60
N ALA A 73 -0.71 -1.99 -15.51
CA ALA A 73 -0.79 -2.94 -14.38
C ALA A 73 0.59 -3.48 -13.92
N SER A 74 1.45 -3.87 -14.86
CA SER A 74 2.80 -4.37 -14.57
C SER A 74 3.69 -3.33 -13.89
N LEU A 75 3.54 -2.05 -14.24
CA LEU A 75 4.28 -0.95 -13.63
C LEU A 75 3.81 -0.70 -12.20
N TYR A 76 2.50 -0.68 -11.97
CA TYR A 76 1.95 -0.56 -10.61
C TYR A 76 2.41 -1.70 -9.72
N LEU A 77 2.33 -2.94 -10.21
CA LEU A 77 2.73 -4.11 -9.45
C LEU A 77 4.23 -4.08 -9.14
N SER A 78 5.06 -3.69 -10.10
CA SER A 78 6.51 -3.54 -9.91
C SER A 78 6.83 -2.47 -8.86
N CYS A 79 6.20 -1.30 -8.94
CA CYS A 79 6.41 -0.21 -7.98
C CYS A 79 5.95 -0.59 -6.57
N ALA A 80 4.77 -1.22 -6.46
CA ALA A 80 4.25 -1.74 -5.19
C ALA A 80 5.17 -2.83 -4.61
N GLY A 81 5.71 -3.71 -5.45
CA GLY A 81 6.67 -4.74 -5.04
C GLY A 81 7.96 -4.14 -4.47
N VAL A 82 8.50 -3.09 -5.09
CA VAL A 82 9.68 -2.38 -4.56
C VAL A 82 9.36 -1.69 -3.24
N LEU A 83 8.19 -1.05 -3.11
CA LEU A 83 7.76 -0.40 -1.85
C LEU A 83 7.59 -1.41 -0.71
N VAL A 84 7.00 -2.58 -1.00
CA VAL A 84 6.85 -3.67 -0.02
C VAL A 84 8.20 -4.25 0.36
N PHE A 85 9.11 -4.39 -0.61
CA PHE A 85 10.45 -4.88 -0.37
C PHE A 85 11.27 -3.92 0.50
N ILE A 86 11.25 -2.61 0.19
CA ILE A 86 11.96 -1.62 1.00
C ILE A 86 11.34 -1.49 2.39
N GLY A 87 10.01 -1.60 2.52
CA GLY A 87 9.33 -1.63 3.83
C GLY A 87 9.77 -2.82 4.67
N ALA A 88 9.77 -4.03 4.08
CA ALA A 88 10.23 -5.23 4.77
C ALA A 88 11.74 -5.19 5.11
N LEU A 89 12.54 -4.48 4.31
CA LEU A 89 13.97 -4.29 4.57
C LEU A 89 14.21 -3.25 5.66
N ASP A 90 13.42 -2.16 5.69
CA ASP A 90 13.42 -1.12 6.73
C ASP A 90 13.13 -1.74 8.09
N ASP A 91 12.08 -2.58 8.16
CA ASP A 91 11.69 -3.28 9.37
C ASP A 91 12.78 -4.22 9.92
N ARG A 92 13.64 -4.77 9.05
CA ARG A 92 14.69 -5.71 9.45
C ARG A 92 16.03 -5.03 9.77
N PHE A 93 16.37 -3.98 9.04
CA PHE A 93 17.70 -3.37 9.06
C PHE A 93 17.72 -1.93 9.61
N ASP A 94 16.58 -1.37 10.01
CA ASP A 94 16.43 0.01 10.52
C ASP A 94 17.09 1.01 9.55
N ILE A 95 16.57 1.03 8.32
CA ILE A 95 17.18 1.78 7.22
C ILE A 95 17.04 3.27 7.51
N SER A 96 18.10 4.04 7.20
CA SER A 96 18.02 5.49 7.39
C SER A 96 16.88 6.11 6.57
N VAL A 97 16.14 7.03 7.20
CA VAL A 97 15.01 7.77 6.59
C VAL A 97 15.37 8.40 5.25
N LYS A 98 16.63 8.81 5.07
CA LYS A 98 17.16 9.37 3.83
C LYS A 98 17.06 8.39 2.65
N ILE A 99 17.46 7.13 2.85
CA ILE A 99 17.39 6.10 1.81
C ILE A 99 15.93 5.80 1.47
N ARG A 100 15.07 5.67 2.48
CA ARG A 100 13.63 5.44 2.30
C ARG A 100 12.98 6.56 1.48
N ALA A 101 13.26 7.82 1.81
CA ALA A 101 12.75 8.98 1.09
C ALA A 101 13.24 9.01 -0.37
N THR A 102 14.51 8.72 -0.62
CA THR A 102 15.06 8.69 -1.99
C THR A 102 14.38 7.62 -2.85
N ILE A 103 14.14 6.43 -2.30
CA ILE A 103 13.48 5.34 -3.04
C ILE A 103 12.01 5.68 -3.31
N GLN A 104 11.29 6.21 -2.32
CA GLN A 104 9.91 6.65 -2.49
C GLN A 104 9.79 7.76 -3.53
N ALA A 105 10.71 8.72 -3.53
CA ALA A 105 10.77 9.78 -4.53
C ALA A 105 11.06 9.21 -5.93
N ALA A 106 12.01 8.28 -6.07
CA ALA A 106 12.32 7.63 -7.34
C ALA A 106 11.10 6.89 -7.91
N ILE A 107 10.39 6.13 -7.07
CA ILE A 107 9.18 5.41 -7.47
C ILE A 107 8.07 6.40 -7.87
N GLY A 108 7.88 7.48 -7.10
CA GLY A 108 6.97 8.56 -7.44
C GLY A 108 7.26 9.16 -8.82
N ILE A 109 8.54 9.47 -9.11
CA ILE A 109 8.96 10.00 -10.41
C ILE A 109 8.68 8.99 -11.53
N ILE A 110 8.99 7.70 -11.33
CA ILE A 110 8.71 6.64 -12.32
C ILE A 110 7.22 6.57 -12.62
N MET A 111 6.37 6.58 -11.59
CA MET A 111 4.91 6.58 -11.77
C MET A 111 4.40 7.82 -12.50
N MET A 112 4.98 8.99 -12.23
CA MET A 112 4.59 10.23 -12.88
C MET A 112 4.99 10.26 -14.36
N VAL A 113 6.19 9.77 -14.71
CA VAL A 113 6.68 9.78 -16.10
C VAL A 113 6.00 8.71 -16.94
N PHE A 114 5.92 7.48 -16.43
CA PHE A 114 5.41 6.34 -17.20
C PHE A 114 3.91 6.14 -17.05
N GLY A 115 3.34 6.39 -15.87
CA GLY A 115 1.91 6.32 -15.62
C GLY A 115 1.17 7.61 -15.97
N LYS A 116 1.89 8.71 -16.27
CA LYS A 116 1.33 10.06 -16.44
C LYS A 116 0.44 10.50 -15.26
N LEU A 117 0.66 9.90 -14.10
CA LEU A 117 -0.08 10.16 -12.88
C LEU A 117 0.57 11.30 -12.12
N TYR A 118 0.07 12.51 -12.29
CA TYR A 118 0.45 13.65 -11.46
C TYR A 118 -0.77 14.50 -11.15
N LEU A 119 -0.74 15.19 -10.02
CA LEU A 119 -1.77 16.15 -9.63
C LEU A 119 -1.72 17.36 -10.56
N SER A 120 -2.51 17.32 -11.63
CA SER A 120 -2.65 18.45 -12.58
C SER A 120 -3.55 19.56 -12.02
N SER A 121 -4.53 19.19 -11.20
CA SER A 121 -5.53 20.08 -10.61
C SER A 121 -5.91 19.56 -9.22
N LEU A 122 -6.08 20.47 -8.25
CA LEU A 122 -6.65 20.16 -6.94
C LEU A 122 -8.19 20.14 -7.02
N GLY A 123 -8.78 20.46 -8.17
CA GLY A 123 -10.22 20.56 -8.35
C GLY A 123 -10.79 21.82 -7.66
N TYR A 124 -12.08 21.74 -7.32
CA TYR A 124 -12.90 22.86 -6.84
C TYR A 124 -12.88 23.01 -5.31
N ILE A 125 -11.71 22.89 -4.67
CA ILE A 125 -11.61 22.92 -3.20
C ILE A 125 -12.00 24.29 -2.61
N PHE A 126 -11.77 25.38 -3.36
CA PHE A 126 -12.04 26.76 -2.92
C PHE A 126 -13.22 27.41 -3.66
N GLY A 127 -14.29 26.64 -3.94
CA GLY A 127 -15.51 27.14 -4.58
C GLY A 127 -15.57 26.85 -6.08
N SER A 128 -16.17 27.72 -6.89
CA SER A 128 -16.45 27.48 -8.32
C SER A 128 -15.24 27.60 -9.25
N TRP A 129 -14.04 27.83 -8.73
CA TRP A 129 -12.81 27.98 -9.51
C TRP A 129 -11.96 26.72 -9.44
N GLU A 130 -11.59 26.18 -10.59
CA GLU A 130 -10.71 25.02 -10.65
C GLU A 130 -9.26 25.45 -10.36
N MET A 131 -8.66 24.86 -9.32
CA MET A 131 -7.27 25.13 -8.97
C MET A 131 -6.33 24.25 -9.79
N VAL A 132 -5.90 24.75 -10.95
CA VAL A 132 -4.89 24.11 -11.80
C VAL A 132 -3.49 24.36 -11.23
N LEU A 133 -2.73 23.30 -10.96
CA LEU A 133 -1.43 23.39 -10.30
C LEU A 133 -0.26 23.60 -11.26
N GLY A 134 -0.44 23.29 -12.53
CA GLY A 134 0.62 23.38 -13.53
C GLY A 134 1.90 22.63 -13.09
N PRO A 135 3.11 23.19 -13.30
CA PRO A 135 4.37 22.53 -12.93
C PRO A 135 4.53 22.27 -11.42
N PHE A 136 3.83 23.03 -10.56
CA PHE A 136 3.84 22.80 -9.12
C PHE A 136 3.19 21.47 -8.73
N GLY A 137 2.31 20.96 -9.60
CA GLY A 137 1.67 19.65 -9.44
C GLY A 137 2.67 18.51 -9.31
N TYR A 138 3.84 18.61 -9.96
CA TYR A 138 4.87 17.58 -9.86
C TYR A 138 5.45 17.48 -8.45
N PHE A 139 5.80 18.63 -7.87
CA PHE A 139 6.32 18.71 -6.51
C PHE A 139 5.27 18.24 -5.50
N LEU A 140 4.03 18.69 -5.65
CA LEU A 140 2.95 18.31 -4.75
C LEU A 140 2.67 16.80 -4.80
N THR A 141 2.72 16.18 -5.99
CA THR A 141 2.52 14.73 -6.13
C THR A 141 3.60 13.96 -5.39
N LEU A 142 4.87 14.34 -5.53
CA LEU A 142 5.97 13.68 -4.82
C LEU A 142 5.84 13.84 -3.30
N PHE A 143 5.48 15.04 -2.84
CA PHE A 143 5.23 15.28 -1.43
C PHE A 143 4.04 14.48 -0.92
N ALA A 144 2.95 14.39 -1.68
CA ALA A 144 1.76 13.62 -1.33
C ALA A 144 2.05 12.13 -1.23
N VAL A 145 2.79 11.55 -2.18
CA VAL A 145 3.22 10.14 -2.13
C VAL A 145 4.10 9.89 -0.91
N TRP A 146 5.09 10.73 -0.66
CA TRP A 146 5.97 10.60 0.49
C TRP A 146 5.22 10.73 1.82
N ALA A 147 4.36 11.74 1.94
CA ALA A 147 3.54 11.98 3.12
C ALA A 147 2.55 10.84 3.37
N ALA A 148 1.88 10.34 2.33
CA ALA A 148 0.95 9.22 2.44
C ALA A 148 1.66 7.96 2.94
N ILE A 149 2.77 7.55 2.31
CA ILE A 149 3.48 6.33 2.72
C ILE A 149 4.00 6.46 4.17
N ASN A 150 4.57 7.62 4.52
CA ASN A 150 5.07 7.83 5.88
C ASN A 150 3.94 7.91 6.91
N ALA A 151 2.79 8.50 6.57
CA ALA A 151 1.62 8.53 7.44
C ALA A 151 1.05 7.13 7.67
N PHE A 152 0.88 6.31 6.62
CA PHE A 152 0.41 4.93 6.77
C PHE A 152 1.35 4.10 7.65
N ASN A 153 2.67 4.21 7.46
CA ASN A 153 3.66 3.54 8.30
C ASN A 153 3.50 3.94 9.79
N MET A 154 3.31 5.24 10.08
CA MET A 154 3.10 5.72 11.46
C MET A 154 1.79 5.19 12.09
N VAL A 155 0.73 5.02 11.29
CA VAL A 155 -0.55 4.48 11.78
C VAL A 155 -0.46 2.95 11.98
N ASP A 156 0.26 2.22 11.12
CA ASP A 156 0.49 0.76 11.26
C ASP A 156 1.31 0.40 12.51
N GLY A 157 2.21 1.29 12.95
CA GLY A 157 3.00 1.10 14.16
C GLY A 157 2.24 1.15 15.49
N ILE A 158 0.93 1.48 15.49
CA ILE A 158 0.11 1.65 16.70
C ILE A 158 -0.72 0.37 17.07
N ASP A 159 -0.58 -0.73 16.31
CA ASP A 159 -1.30 -2.00 16.48
C ASP A 159 -2.84 -1.90 16.32
N GLY A 160 -3.36 -2.49 15.23
CA GLY A 160 -4.79 -2.86 15.07
C GLY A 160 -5.74 -1.81 14.49
N LEU A 161 -5.37 -0.54 14.39
CA LEU A 161 -6.27 0.52 13.92
C LEU A 161 -6.53 0.48 12.40
N LEU A 162 -5.57 0.03 11.59
CA LEU A 162 -5.69 0.01 10.11
C LEU A 162 -6.61 -1.09 9.59
N GLY A 163 -6.73 -2.23 10.29
CA GLY A 163 -7.78 -3.21 10.02
C GLY A 163 -9.19 -2.63 10.25
N GLY A 164 -9.34 -1.77 11.27
CA GLY A 164 -10.58 -1.04 11.54
C GLY A 164 -10.87 0.05 10.51
N LEU A 165 -9.88 0.89 10.17
CA LEU A 165 -10.03 1.97 9.19
C LEU A 165 -10.31 1.45 7.78
N SER A 166 -9.66 0.37 7.34
CA SER A 166 -9.97 -0.29 6.06
C SER A 166 -11.39 -0.84 6.02
N SER A 167 -11.88 -1.45 7.12
CA SER A 167 -13.26 -1.93 7.22
C SER A 167 -14.30 -0.79 7.13
N VAL A 168 -13.98 0.40 7.67
CA VAL A 168 -14.86 1.57 7.61
C VAL A 168 -14.82 2.25 6.24
N LEU A 169 -13.65 2.34 5.60
CA LEU A 169 -13.50 2.93 4.27
C LEU A 169 -14.19 2.09 3.18
N ILE A 170 -14.09 0.76 3.23
CA ILE A 170 -14.81 -0.14 2.30
C ILE A 170 -16.33 0.05 2.41
N ARG A 171 -16.85 0.37 3.60
CA ARG A 171 -18.27 0.69 3.79
C ARG A 171 -18.66 2.07 3.25
N GLY A 172 -17.73 3.02 3.23
CA GLY A 172 -17.94 4.36 2.67
C GLY A 172 -18.04 4.33 1.15
N ASP A 173 -17.06 3.75 0.47
CA ASP A 173 -17.00 3.72 -1.00
C ASP A 173 -18.01 2.75 -1.63
N GLY A 174 -18.48 1.74 -0.87
CA GLY A 174 -19.53 0.82 -1.31
C GLY A 174 -20.92 1.47 -1.42
N ALA A 175 -21.14 2.63 -0.79
CA ALA A 175 -22.40 3.37 -0.89
C ALA A 175 -22.49 4.19 -2.19
N ASP A 176 -21.38 4.73 -2.67
CA ASP A 176 -21.32 5.55 -3.89
C ASP A 176 -21.34 4.71 -5.19
N PHE A 177 -21.10 3.40 -5.10
CA PHE A 177 -21.26 2.47 -6.24
C PHE A 177 -22.70 1.97 -6.44
N MET A 178 -23.64 2.35 -5.56
CA MET A 178 -25.06 1.95 -5.59
C MET A 178 -26.05 3.11 -5.78
N VAL A 179 -25.59 4.28 -6.25
CA VAL A 179 -26.46 5.39 -6.69
C VAL A 179 -26.20 5.73 -8.15
#